data_AF-A0AA93LDQ1-F1
#
_entry.id   AF-A0AA93LDQ1-F1
#
_cell.length_a   1.000
_cell.length_b   1.000
_cell.length_c   1.000
_cell.angle_alpha   90.00
_cell.angle_beta   90.00
_cell.angle_gamma   90.00
#
_symmetry.space_group_name_H-M   'P 1'
#
loop_
_entity.id
_entity.type
_entity.pdbx_description
1 polymer ?
#
loop_
_entity_poly.entity_id
_entity_poly.type
_entity_poly.pdbx_seq_one_letter_code
_entity_poly.pdbx_strand_id
1 'polypeptide(L)'
;MGARVAGESEPKNRLSMGDRARRITLLREAADLFGTARAAAALGIERRSFRAKLEASRGVAVHDLYAIADGLDRHAAAAAAHAAAIRDNLKDRKDTA
;
A
#
# COMPACT_ATOMS: atom_id res chain seq x y z
N MET A 1 -23.72 -6.87 -28.17
CA MET A 1 -23.78 -8.28 -27.74
C MET A 1 -22.36 -8.75 -27.47
N GLY A 2 -22.04 -9.12 -26.22
CA GLY A 2 -20.75 -9.72 -25.84
C GLY A 2 -19.92 -8.94 -24.83
N ALA A 3 -20.37 -8.89 -23.57
CA ALA A 3 -19.56 -8.48 -22.44
C ALA A 3 -18.30 -9.38 -22.32
N ARG A 4 -17.11 -8.79 -22.22
CA ARG A 4 -15.92 -9.55 -21.80
C ARG A 4 -15.89 -9.64 -20.28
N VAL A 5 -15.99 -10.88 -19.86
CA VAL A 5 -16.21 -11.38 -18.50
C VAL A 5 -15.00 -11.12 -17.61
N ALA A 6 -15.32 -10.77 -16.37
CA ALA A 6 -14.46 -10.72 -15.21
C ALA A 6 -13.53 -11.94 -15.08
N GLY A 7 -12.30 -11.72 -14.62
CA GLY A 7 -11.52 -12.77 -13.96
C GLY A 7 -10.28 -13.27 -14.68
N GLU A 8 -9.43 -12.38 -15.21
CA GLU A 8 -8.02 -12.75 -15.43
C GLU A 8 -7.33 -12.93 -14.07
N SER A 9 -7.53 -14.11 -13.49
CA SER A 9 -6.75 -14.58 -12.36
C SER A 9 -5.35 -14.89 -12.87
N GLU A 10 -4.37 -14.08 -12.48
CA GLU A 10 -2.94 -14.31 -12.69
C GLU A 10 -2.64 -15.81 -12.44
N PRO A 11 -2.05 -16.56 -13.39
CA PRO A 11 -1.90 -18.00 -13.25
C PRO A 11 -1.08 -18.30 -11.99
N LYS A 12 -1.73 -18.93 -11.00
CA LYS A 12 -1.20 -19.20 -9.65
C LYS A 12 0.12 -19.98 -9.61
N ASN A 13 0.65 -20.45 -10.75
CA ASN A 13 1.68 -21.47 -10.82
C ASN A 13 2.85 -21.17 -11.77
N ARG A 14 3.34 -19.92 -11.82
CA ARG A 14 4.53 -19.56 -12.63
C ARG A 14 5.57 -18.65 -11.95
N LEU A 15 5.37 -18.27 -10.69
CA LEU A 15 6.36 -17.43 -10.00
C LEU A 15 7.48 -18.31 -9.45
N SER A 16 8.72 -17.91 -9.75
CA SER A 16 9.87 -18.50 -9.09
C SER A 16 9.80 -18.23 -7.58
N MET A 17 10.47 -19.07 -6.78
CA MET A 17 10.58 -18.80 -5.34
C MET A 17 11.22 -17.43 -5.06
N GLY A 18 12.15 -17.00 -5.91
CA GLY A 18 12.77 -15.67 -5.85
C GLY A 18 11.78 -14.54 -6.07
N ASP A 19 10.89 -14.65 -7.06
CA ASP A 19 9.85 -13.64 -7.31
C ASP A 19 8.87 -13.54 -6.15
N ARG A 20 8.46 -14.70 -5.59
CA ARG A 20 7.57 -14.73 -4.43
C ARG A 20 8.22 -14.05 -3.22
N ALA A 21 9.48 -14.37 -2.92
CA ALA A 21 10.23 -13.75 -1.84
C ALA A 21 10.34 -12.23 -2.06
N ARG A 22 10.69 -11.80 -3.28
CA ARG A 22 10.77 -10.38 -3.64
C ARG A 22 9.46 -9.64 -3.40
N ARG A 23 8.32 -10.19 -3.83
CA ARG A 23 7.01 -9.55 -3.62
C ARG A 23 6.67 -9.42 -2.14
N ILE A 24 7.00 -10.42 -1.32
CA ILE A 24 6.82 -10.35 0.13
C ILE A 24 7.69 -9.26 0.75
N THR A 25 8.96 -9.15 0.33
CA THR A 25 9.86 -8.09 0.80
C THR A 25 9.32 -6.71 0.47
N LEU A 26 8.89 -6.46 -0.77
CA LEU A 26 8.31 -5.18 -1.17
C LEU A 26 7.05 -4.83 -0.35
N LEU A 27 6.18 -5.81 -0.12
CA LEU A 27 4.99 -5.59 0.71
C LEU A 27 5.35 -5.30 2.19
N ARG A 28 6.41 -5.92 2.70
CA ARG A 28 6.93 -5.68 4.05
C ARG A 28 7.52 -4.28 4.19
N GLU A 29 8.40 -3.88 3.28
CA GLU A 29 8.99 -2.53 3.25
C GLU A 29 7.91 -1.45 3.21
N ALA A 30 6.89 -1.63 2.37
CA ALA A 30 5.74 -0.74 2.34
C ALA A 30 5.04 -0.71 3.71
N ALA A 31 4.76 -1.86 4.33
CA ALA A 31 4.13 -1.90 5.65
C ALA A 31 4.95 -1.20 6.75
N ASP A 32 6.27 -1.26 6.68
CA ASP A 32 7.18 -0.61 7.62
C ASP A 32 7.16 0.92 7.46
N LEU A 33 7.01 1.43 6.23
CA LEU A 33 7.01 2.86 5.93
C LEU A 33 5.78 3.61 6.45
N PHE A 34 4.56 3.09 6.26
CA PHE A 34 3.33 3.81 6.65
C PHE A 34 2.46 3.08 7.69
N GLY A 35 2.89 1.89 8.09
CA GLY A 35 2.31 1.10 9.17
C GLY A 35 1.36 0.00 8.71
N THR A 36 1.44 -1.16 9.37
CA THR A 36 0.66 -2.37 9.05
C THR A 36 -0.85 -2.15 8.97
N ALA A 37 -1.42 -1.29 9.82
CA ALA A 37 -2.87 -1.04 9.81
C ALA A 37 -3.32 -0.34 8.54
N ARG A 38 -2.56 0.68 8.10
CA ARG A 38 -2.85 1.40 6.86
C ARG A 38 -2.57 0.52 5.64
N ALA A 39 -1.53 -0.30 5.71
CA ALA A 39 -1.22 -1.28 4.67
C ALA A 39 -2.36 -2.29 4.47
N ALA A 40 -2.89 -2.85 5.56
CA ALA A 40 -4.06 -3.74 5.49
C ALA A 40 -5.29 -3.03 4.90
N ALA A 41 -5.53 -1.77 5.29
CA ALA A 41 -6.64 -0.97 4.77
C ALA A 41 -6.49 -0.66 3.27
N ALA A 42 -5.27 -0.38 2.79
CA ALA A 42 -5.01 -0.15 1.36
C ALA A 42 -5.34 -1.37 0.50
N LEU A 43 -5.16 -2.59 1.04
CA LEU A 43 -5.52 -3.84 0.40
C LEU A 43 -7.00 -4.24 0.61
N GLY A 44 -7.77 -3.48 1.41
CA GLY A 44 -9.15 -3.82 1.75
C GLY A 44 -9.28 -5.11 2.57
N ILE A 45 -8.27 -5.47 3.35
CA ILE A 45 -8.23 -6.70 4.14
C ILE A 45 -8.03 -6.43 5.63
N GLU A 46 -8.34 -7.44 6.44
CA GLU A 46 -8.04 -7.41 7.86
C GLU A 46 -6.52 -7.49 8.16
N ARG A 47 -6.10 -6.92 9.28
CA ARG A 47 -4.70 -6.96 9.77
C ARG A 47 -4.15 -8.38 9.89
N ARG A 48 -4.96 -9.35 10.35
CA ARG A 48 -4.56 -10.77 10.44
C ARG A 48 -4.27 -11.36 9.06
N SER A 49 -5.07 -11.02 8.07
CA SER A 49 -4.91 -11.47 6.68
C SER A 49 -3.68 -10.85 6.04
N PHE A 50 -3.38 -9.59 6.36
CA PHE A 50 -2.17 -8.94 5.92
C PHE A 50 -0.91 -9.62 6.48
N ARG A 51 -0.89 -9.94 7.79
CA ARG A 51 0.21 -10.71 8.39
C ARG A 51 0.41 -12.07 7.71
N ALA A 52 -0.68 -12.78 7.42
CA ALA A 52 -0.62 -14.05 6.70
C ALA A 52 -0.05 -13.93 5.26
N LYS A 53 -0.18 -12.75 4.60
CA LYS A 53 0.52 -12.49 3.33
C LYS A 53 2.03 -12.34 3.54
N LEU A 54 2.45 -11.68 4.62
CA LEU A 54 3.87 -11.48 4.96
C LEU A 54 4.59 -12.76 5.44
N GLU A 55 3.83 -13.73 5.97
CA GLU A 55 4.32 -15.05 6.39
C GLU A 55 4.40 -16.05 5.23
N ALA A 56 4.22 -15.60 3.99
CA ALA A 56 4.18 -16.40 2.77
C ALA A 56 3.01 -17.40 2.64
N SER A 57 2.10 -17.46 3.62
CA SER A 57 0.99 -18.41 3.67
C SER A 57 -0.12 -18.16 2.63
N ARG A 58 -0.35 -16.90 2.23
CA ARG A 58 -1.41 -16.53 1.26
C ARG A 58 -0.92 -16.03 -0.10
N GLY A 59 0.39 -15.85 -0.27
CA GLY A 59 0.98 -15.26 -1.47
C GLY A 59 0.68 -13.77 -1.65
N VAL A 60 1.60 -13.08 -2.34
CA VAL A 60 1.49 -11.67 -2.72
C VAL A 60 1.32 -11.59 -4.24
N ALA A 61 0.18 -11.08 -4.67
CA ALA A 61 -0.13 -10.87 -6.07
C ALA A 61 0.38 -9.50 -6.53
N VAL A 62 0.52 -9.28 -7.85
CA VAL A 62 0.95 -7.98 -8.36
C VAL A 62 -0.03 -6.87 -7.98
N HIS A 63 -1.34 -7.15 -8.01
CA HIS A 63 -2.36 -6.17 -7.64
C HIS A 63 -2.24 -5.71 -6.18
N ASP A 64 -1.75 -6.55 -5.27
CA ASP A 64 -1.50 -6.15 -3.87
C ASP A 64 -0.42 -5.05 -3.82
N LEU A 65 0.59 -5.16 -4.68
CA LEU A 65 1.71 -4.20 -4.76
C LEU A 65 1.29 -2.89 -5.43
N TYR A 66 0.42 -2.93 -6.45
CA TYR A 66 -0.15 -1.69 -6.99
C TYR A 66 -1.03 -0.99 -5.95
N ALA A 67 -1.90 -1.74 -5.25
CA ALA A 67 -2.76 -1.17 -4.22
C ALA A 67 -1.96 -0.53 -3.06
N ILE A 68 -0.84 -1.15 -2.66
CA ILE A 68 0.03 -0.59 -1.62
C ILE A 68 0.74 0.68 -2.09
N ALA A 69 1.21 0.70 -3.35
CA ALA A 69 1.85 1.88 -3.95
C ALA A 69 0.88 3.07 -4.02
N ASP A 70 -0.35 2.85 -4.52
CA ASP A 70 -1.39 3.88 -4.53
C ASP A 70 -1.77 4.37 -3.13
N GLY A 71 -1.69 3.48 -2.13
CA GLY A 71 -1.87 3.81 -0.73
C GLY A 71 -0.75 4.72 -0.19
N LEU A 72 0.49 4.41 -0.54
CA LEU A 72 1.67 5.21 -0.19
C LEU A 72 1.62 6.60 -0.82
N ASP A 73 1.29 6.70 -2.11
CA ASP A 73 1.21 7.98 -2.81
C ASP A 73 0.16 8.90 -2.19
N ARG A 74 -1.03 8.36 -1.88
CA ARG A 74 -2.08 9.11 -1.17
C ARG A 74 -1.63 9.54 0.23
N HIS A 75 -0.91 8.68 0.94
CA HIS A 75 -0.39 9.01 2.27
C HIS A 75 0.65 10.12 2.21
N ALA A 76 1.58 10.05 1.26
CA ALA A 76 2.61 11.07 1.03
C ALA A 76 1.98 12.42 0.67
N ALA A 77 0.97 12.43 -0.21
CA ALA A 77 0.23 13.64 -0.57
C ALA A 77 -0.47 14.27 0.65
N ALA A 78 -1.13 13.46 1.48
CA ALA A 78 -1.77 13.94 2.70
C ALA A 78 -0.76 14.49 3.72
N ALA A 79 0.39 13.83 3.88
CA ALA A 79 1.46 14.29 4.75
C ALA A 79 2.06 15.62 4.27
N ALA A 80 2.28 15.77 2.96
CA ALA A 80 2.77 17.00 2.36
C ALA A 80 1.79 18.16 2.55
N ALA A 81 0.48 17.92 2.36
CA ALA A 81 -0.56 18.91 2.60
C ALA A 81 -0.61 19.34 4.08
N HIS A 82 -0.51 18.39 5.01
CA HIS A 82 -0.48 18.69 6.43
C HIS A 82 0.76 19.52 6.83
N ALA A 83 1.93 19.17 6.29
CA ALA A 83 3.16 19.92 6.51
C ALA A 83 3.10 21.35 5.92
N ALA A 84 2.40 21.55 4.79
CA ALA A 84 2.13 22.88 4.26
C ALA A 84 1.25 23.70 5.22
N ALA A 85 0.14 23.11 5.68
CA ALA A 85 -0.75 23.77 6.65
C ALA A 85 -0.04 24.19 7.94
N ILE A 86 0.83 23.34 8.49
CA ILE A 86 1.65 23.69 9.68
C ILE A 86 2.52 24.92 9.39
N ARG A 87 3.20 24.96 8.24
CA ARG A 87 4.07 26.09 7.87
C ARG A 87 3.30 27.39 7.67
N ASP A 88 2.12 27.33 7.07
CA ASP A 88 1.28 28.52 6.85
C ASP A 88 0.77 29.08 8.18
N ASN A 89 0.27 28.22 9.09
CA ASN A 89 -0.13 28.64 10.44
C ASN A 89 1.00 29.28 11.24
N LEU A 90 2.25 28.86 11.03
CA LEU A 90 3.42 29.46 11.69
C LEU A 90 3.83 30.80 11.09
N LYS A 91 3.53 31.08 9.81
CA LYS A 91 3.78 32.38 9.18
C LYS A 91 2.76 33.41 9.66
N ASP A 92 1.47 33.05 9.65
CA ASP A 92 0.38 33.94 10.08
C ASP A 92 0.60 34.47 11.51
N ARG A 93 1.11 33.62 12.40
CA ARG A 93 1.47 33.98 13.78
C ARG A 93 2.66 34.92 13.91
N LYS A 94 3.57 34.94 12.94
CA LYS A 94 4.70 35.87 12.91
C LYS A 94 4.31 37.25 12.36
N ASP A 95 3.30 37.30 11.51
CA ASP A 95 2.80 38.56 10.93
C ASP A 95 1.87 39.32 11.89
N THR A 96 1.39 38.66 12.95
CA THR A 96 0.51 39.23 13.99
C THR A 96 1.23 39.61 15.29
N ALA A 97 2.55 39.43 15.38
CA ALA A 97 3.39 39.73 16.54
C ALA A 97 4.38 40.87 16.22
#